data_AF-A0A4R2T158-F1
#
_entry.id   AF-A0A4R2T158-F1
#
_cell.length_a   1.000
_cell.length_b   1.000
_cell.length_c   1.000
_cell.angle_alpha   90.00
_cell.angle_beta   90.00
_cell.angle_gamma   90.00
#
_symmetry.space_group_name_H-M   'P 1'
#
loop_
_entity.id
_entity.type
_entity.pdbx_description
1 polymer ?
#
loop_
_entity_poly.entity_id
_entity_poly.type
_entity_poly.pdbx_seq_one_letter_code
_entity_poly.pdbx_strand_id
1 'polypeptide(L)' 'MAGRCRLCTSNDDDAVIEHVAAYMWESRMERVEDRTPWEEAGATWKTAFGEMAVAAQQALRLP' A
#
# COMPACT_ATOMS: atom_id res chain seq x y z
N MET A 1 -15.44 19.62 -6.70
CA MET A 1 -14.49 19.82 -5.58
C MET A 1 -13.52 18.66 -5.60
N ALA A 2 -12.25 18.90 -5.90
CA ALA A 2 -11.24 17.86 -5.85
C ALA A 2 -11.14 17.36 -4.40
N GLY A 3 -11.50 16.10 -4.16
CA GLY A 3 -11.26 15.46 -2.88
C GLY A 3 -9.78 15.60 -2.56
N ARG A 4 -9.46 16.15 -1.39
CA ARG A 4 -8.08 16.39 -0.97
C ARG A 4 -7.39 15.03 -0.95
N CYS A 5 -6.48 14.80 -1.90
CA CYS A 5 -5.76 13.55 -1.98
C CYS A 5 -4.91 13.40 -0.71
N ARG A 6 -5.12 12.31 0.03
CA ARG A 6 -4.43 12.05 1.30
C ARG A 6 -2.90 12.00 1.12
N LEU A 7 -2.42 11.57 -0.06
CA LEU A 7 -1.01 11.61 -0.43
C LEU A 7 -0.47 13.03 -0.62
N CYS A 8 -1.27 13.96 -1.16
CA CYS A 8 -0.83 15.34 -1.39
C CYS A 8 -0.70 16.16 -0.09
N THR A 9 -1.20 15.62 1.03
CA THR A 9 -1.16 16.25 2.36
C THR A 9 -0.36 15.46 3.39
N SER A 10 0.11 14.25 3.05
CA SER A 10 0.94 13.46 3.97
C SER A 10 2.38 13.92 3.85
N ASN A 11 3.01 14.23 4.99
CA ASN A 11 4.45 14.48 5.08
C ASN A 11 5.23 13.21 5.48
N ASP A 12 4.52 12.11 5.73
CA ASP A 12 5.09 10.82 6.10
C ASP A 12 4.90 9.86 4.92
N ASP A 13 5.99 9.71 4.15
CA ASP A 13 6.02 8.90 2.94
C ASP A 13 6.02 7.42 3.27
N ASP A 14 6.71 7.04 4.34
CA ASP A 14 6.86 5.66 4.77
C ASP A 14 5.52 5.12 5.29
N ALA A 15 4.79 5.90 6.09
CA ALA A 15 3.45 5.53 6.55
C ALA A 15 2.46 5.37 5.38
N VAL A 16 2.61 6.18 4.33
CA VAL A 16 1.78 6.06 3.12
C VAL A 16 2.13 4.82 2.33
N ILE A 17 3.41 4.53 2.14
CA ILE A 17 3.87 3.31 1.45
C ILE A 17 3.37 2.07 2.20
N GLU A 18 3.51 2.03 3.52
CA GLU A 18 3.03 0.93 4.37
C GLU A 18 1.51 0.74 4.23
N HIS A 19 0.75 1.84 4.29
CA HIS A 19 -0.70 1.80 4.15
C HIS A 19 -1.13 1.27 2.77
N VAL A 20 -0.47 1.72 1.70
CA VAL A 20 -0.78 1.26 0.33
C VAL A 20 -0.40 -0.21 0.15
N ALA A 21 0.74 -0.65 0.68
CA ALA A 21 1.17 -2.05 0.63
C ALA A 21 0.16 -2.97 1.34
N ALA A 22 -0.24 -2.60 2.57
CA ALA A 22 -1.25 -3.31 3.35
C ALA A 22 -2.58 -3.41 2.59
N TYR A 23 -3.07 -2.31 2.04
CA TYR A 23 -4.31 -2.29 1.27
C TYR A 23 -4.25 -3.20 0.03
N MET A 24 -3.13 -3.16 -0.71
CA MET A 24 -2.94 -4.04 -1.87
C MET A 24 -2.92 -5.52 -1.48
N TRP A 25 -2.30 -5.87 -0.36
CA TRP A 25 -2.31 -7.22 0.19
C TRP A 25 -3.73 -7.67 0.55
N GLU A 26 -4.43 -6.87 1.36
CA GLU A 26 -5.79 -7.16 1.80
C GLU A 26 -6.76 -7.36 0.63
N SER A 27 -6.67 -6.50 -0.40
CA SER A 27 -7.51 -6.63 -1.60
C SER A 27 -7.36 -7.95 -2.35
N ARG A 28 -6.21 -8.62 -2.22
CA ARG A 28 -5.97 -9.95 -2.80
C ARG A 28 -6.41 -11.05 -1.85
N MET A 29 -6.21 -10.88 -0.55
CA MET A 29 -6.67 -11.82 0.48
C MET A 29 -8.19 -11.90 0.59
N GLU A 30 -8.95 -10.86 0.18
CA GLU A 30 -10.41 -10.92 0.11
C GLU A 30 -10.94 -12.15 -0.67
N ARG A 31 -10.15 -12.64 -1.63
CA ARG A 31 -10.48 -13.77 -2.52
C ARG A 31 -9.96 -15.13 -2.04
N VAL A 32 -9.27 -15.15 -0.90
CA VAL A 32 -8.67 -16.36 -0.32
C VAL A 32 -9.52 -16.79 0.88
N GLU A 33 -9.76 -18.10 1.02
CA GLU A 33 -10.54 -18.67 2.13
C GLU A 33 -9.80 -18.49 3.46
N ASP A 34 -8.52 -18.88 3.50
CA ASP A 34 -7.63 -18.62 4.63
C ASP A 34 -6.95 -17.26 4.49
N ARG A 35 -7.62 -16.23 5.02
CA ARG A 35 -7.10 -14.86 5.00
C ARG A 35 -5.96 -14.71 6.00
N THR A 36 -4.79 -14.34 5.48
CA THR A 36 -3.65 -13.93 6.32
C THR A 36 -3.64 -12.40 6.43
N PRO A 37 -3.71 -11.82 7.63
CA PRO A 37 -3.63 -10.37 7.80
C PRO A 37 -2.25 -9.85 7.40
N TRP A 38 -2.16 -8.57 7.05
CA TRP A 38 -0.91 -7.97 6.56
C TRP A 38 0.23 -8.08 7.57
N GLU A 39 -0.08 -7.94 8.86
CA GLU A 39 0.86 -8.04 9.97
C GLU A 39 1.56 -9.41 10.01
N GLU A 40 0.85 -10.45 9.61
CA GLU A 40 1.31 -11.84 9.55
C GLU A 40 1.82 -12.24 8.16
N ALA A 41 1.74 -11.35 7.17
CA ALA A 41 2.27 -11.61 5.85
C ALA A 41 3.78 -11.92 5.96
N GLY A 42 4.20 -13.01 5.31
CA GLY A 42 5.61 -13.39 5.27
C GLY A 42 6.49 -12.29 4.65
N ALA A 43 7.77 -12.26 5.03
CA ALA A 43 8.72 -11.22 4.60
C ALA A 43 8.76 -11.02 3.07
N THR A 44 8.69 -12.10 2.30
CA THR A 44 8.63 -12.04 0.82
C THR A 44 7.46 -11.19 0.32
N TRP A 45 6.27 -11.38 0.91
CA TRP A 45 5.10 -10.60 0.53
C TRP A 45 5.20 -9.17 1.05
N LYS A 46 5.70 -8.97 2.26
CA LYS A 46 5.94 -7.61 2.78
C LYS A 46 6.84 -6.79 1.85
N THR A 47 7.95 -7.38 1.40
CA THR A 47 8.84 -6.75 0.41
C THR A 47 8.14 -6.50 -0.92
N ALA A 48 7.50 -7.52 -1.51
CA ALA A 48 6.90 -7.39 -2.84
C ALA A 48 5.81 -6.32 -2.91
N PHE A 49 4.94 -6.25 -1.90
CA PHE A 49 3.89 -5.24 -1.85
C PHE A 49 4.39 -3.86 -1.44
N GLY A 50 5.45 -3.80 -0.61
CA GLY A 50 6.17 -2.56 -0.33
C GLY A 50 6.76 -1.94 -1.60
N GLU A 51 7.44 -2.73 -2.44
CA GLU A 51 8.00 -2.27 -3.72
C GLU A 51 6.92 -1.75 -4.68
N MET A 52 5.77 -2.44 -4.77
CA MET A 52 4.63 -1.98 -5.57
C MET A 52 4.04 -0.68 -5.02
N ALA A 53 3.96 -0.52 -3.69
CA ALA A 53 3.47 0.69 -3.06
C ALA A 53 4.40 1.90 -3.31
N VAL A 54 5.72 1.69 -3.29
CA VAL A 54 6.71 2.70 -3.70
C VAL A 54 6.47 3.14 -5.14
N ALA A 55 6.33 2.19 -6.06
CA ALA A 55 6.08 2.50 -7.47
C ALA A 55 4.76 3.28 -7.67
N ALA A 56 3.69 2.90 -6.94
CA ALA A 56 2.43 3.61 -6.97
C ALA A 56 2.56 5.04 -6.43
N GLN A 57 3.26 5.24 -5.32
CA GLN A 57 3.51 6.56 -4.75
C GLN A 57 4.28 7.47 -5.72
N GLN A 58 5.31 6.95 -6.37
CA GLN A 58 6.07 7.67 -7.39
C GLN A 58 5.21 8.07 -8.58
N ALA A 59 4.38 7.15 -9.09
CA ALA A 59 3.47 7.42 -10.20
C ALA A 59 2.49 8.57 -9.90
N LEU A 60 2.05 8.70 -8.64
CA LEU A 60 1.15 9.76 -8.19
C LEU A 60 1.86 11.11 -7.94
N ARG A 61 3.19 11.15 -8.00
CA ARG A 61 4.03 12.33 -7.84
C ARG A 61 4.64 12.83 -9.15
N LEU A 62 4.45 12.09 -10.25
CA LEU A 62 4.86 12.54 -11.57
C LEU A 62 4.12 13.84 -11.95
N PRO A 63 4.82 14.84 -12.51
CA PRO A 63 4.23 16.12 -12.89
C PRO A 63 3.28 16.01 -14.09
#